data_AF-A3YTL4-F1
#
_entry.id   AF-A3YTL4-F1
#
_cell.length_a   1.000
_cell.length_b   1.000
_cell.length_c   1.000
_cell.angle_alpha   90.00
_cell.angle_beta   90.00
_cell.angle_gamma   90.00
#
_symmetry.space_group_name_H-M   'P 1'
#
loop_
_entity.id
_entity.type
_entity.pdbx_description
1 polymer ?
#
loop_
_entity_poly.entity_id
_entity_poly.type
_entity_poly.pdbx_seq_one_letter_code
_entity_poly.pdbx_strand_id
1 'polypeptide(L)'
;MGQRPNCRSCNHCHAPEESFGAEQSWCQMRRLAIHPELAADLWCHHWTPRPPRLPSVDHSQVAIPIPANRQLALTDLLVAAS
;
A
#
# COMPACT_ATOMS: atom_id res chain seq x y z
N MET A 1 2.10 0.18 18.97
CA MET A 1 2.86 -1.08 18.76
C MET A 1 3.21 -1.17 17.29
N GLY A 2 4.48 -0.94 16.92
CA GLY A 2 4.91 -0.99 15.52
C GLY A 2 5.00 -2.43 15.04
N GLN A 3 4.32 -2.77 13.94
CA GLN A 3 4.47 -4.07 13.28
C GLN A 3 5.92 -4.22 12.81
N ARG A 4 6.61 -5.30 13.23
CA ARG A 4 7.97 -5.61 12.77
C ARG A 4 7.92 -5.95 11.27
N PRO A 5 8.84 -5.42 10.44
CA PRO A 5 8.84 -5.69 9.01
C PRO A 5 9.06 -7.17 8.72
N ASN A 6 8.23 -7.75 7.85
CA ASN A 6 8.30 -9.14 7.44
C ASN A 6 7.84 -9.34 5.99
N CYS A 7 8.10 -10.53 5.42
CA CYS A 7 7.70 -10.86 4.05
C CYS A 7 6.19 -10.73 3.84
N ARG A 8 5.35 -11.05 4.83
CA ARG A 8 3.88 -10.91 4.75
C ARG A 8 3.42 -9.46 4.55
N SER A 9 4.11 -8.51 5.16
CA SER A 9 3.84 -7.07 5.05
C SER A 9 4.62 -6.38 3.91
N CYS A 10 5.44 -7.13 3.17
CA CYS A 10 6.24 -6.61 2.08
C CYS A 10 5.41 -6.40 0.80
N ASN A 11 5.63 -5.27 0.12
CA ASN A 11 4.99 -4.96 -1.16
C ASN A 11 5.41 -5.91 -2.29
N HIS A 12 6.63 -6.48 -2.21
CA HIS A 12 7.15 -7.39 -3.24
C HIS A 12 6.70 -8.84 -3.08
N CYS A 13 6.11 -9.18 -1.94
CA CYS A 13 5.64 -10.54 -1.68
C CYS A 13 4.16 -10.68 -2.04
N HIS A 14 3.81 -11.77 -2.70
CA HIS A 14 2.45 -12.11 -3.07
C HIS A 14 1.98 -13.26 -2.20
N ALA A 15 0.74 -13.17 -1.71
CA ALA A 15 0.10 -14.27 -1.02
C ALA A 15 -0.03 -15.47 -1.98
N PRO A 16 -0.12 -16.71 -1.47
CA PRO A 16 -0.39 -17.86 -2.32
C PRO A 16 -1.68 -17.61 -3.12
N GLU A 17 -1.58 -17.75 -4.43
CA GLU A 17 -2.72 -17.66 -5.34
C GLU A 17 -3.37 -19.05 -5.41
N GLU A 18 -4.60 -19.17 -4.88
CA GLU A 18 -5.37 -20.43 -4.90
C GLU A 18 -5.65 -20.93 -6.34
N SER A 19 -5.60 -20.04 -7.32
CA SER A 19 -5.84 -20.29 -8.74
C SER A 19 -4.75 -21.13 -9.43
N PHE A 20 -3.52 -21.15 -8.91
CA PHE A 20 -2.36 -21.81 -9.54
C PHE A 20 -1.81 -23.01 -8.77
N GLY A 21 -2.53 -23.50 -7.75
CA GLY A 21 -2.10 -24.67 -6.96
C GLY A 21 -0.79 -24.44 -6.18
N ALA A 22 -0.35 -23.18 -6.06
CA ALA A 22 0.86 -22.81 -5.35
C ALA A 22 0.51 -22.48 -3.90
N GLU A 23 0.71 -23.43 -2.99
CA GLU A 23 0.57 -23.22 -1.53
C GLU A 23 1.65 -22.29 -0.95
N GLN A 24 2.51 -21.71 -1.79
CA GLN A 24 3.65 -20.91 -1.39
C GLN A 24 3.46 -19.46 -1.79
N SER A 25 3.78 -18.55 -0.86
CA SER A 25 3.93 -17.13 -1.17
C SER A 25 5.17 -16.91 -2.04
N TRP A 26 5.20 -15.84 -2.84
CA TRP A 26 6.30 -15.58 -3.77
C TRP A 26 6.85 -14.16 -3.60
N CYS A 27 8.19 -14.03 -3.55
CA CYS A 27 8.86 -12.73 -3.55
C CYS A 27 9.30 -12.37 -4.97
N GLN A 28 8.67 -11.37 -5.57
CA GLN A 28 9.00 -10.92 -6.93
C GLN A 28 10.41 -10.34 -7.01
N MET A 29 10.84 -9.61 -5.98
CA MET A 29 12.16 -8.95 -5.96
C MET A 29 13.32 -9.97 -5.93
N ARG A 30 13.21 -10.99 -5.07
CA ARG A 30 14.26 -12.03 -4.96
C ARG A 30 14.04 -13.24 -5.86
N ARG A 31 12.90 -13.32 -6.54
CA ARG A 31 12.47 -14.43 -7.41
C ARG A 31 12.56 -15.79 -6.70
N LEU A 32 11.96 -15.89 -5.53
CA LEU A 32 11.95 -17.11 -4.71
C LEU A 32 10.61 -17.37 -4.05
N ALA A 33 10.35 -18.65 -3.78
CA ALA A 33 9.19 -19.10 -3.03
C ALA A 33 9.43 -18.96 -1.51
N ILE A 34 8.39 -18.58 -0.80
CA ILE A 34 8.35 -18.36 0.65
C ILE A 34 7.22 -19.24 1.19
N HIS A 35 7.55 -20.11 2.13
CA HIS A 35 6.55 -20.90 2.84
C HIS A 35 5.57 -19.96 3.58
N PRO A 36 4.25 -20.14 3.46
CA PRO A 36 3.26 -19.19 3.98
C PRO A 36 3.39 -18.97 5.48
N GLU A 37 3.74 -20.01 6.23
CA GLU A 37 3.96 -19.95 7.67
C GLU A 37 5.19 -19.11 8.05
N LEU A 38 6.23 -19.12 7.22
CA LEU A 38 7.47 -18.38 7.47
C LEU A 38 7.37 -16.91 7.03
N ALA A 39 6.36 -16.55 6.24
CA ALA A 39 6.23 -15.19 5.71
C ALA A 39 6.07 -14.13 6.82
N ALA A 40 5.55 -14.51 7.99
CA ALA A 40 5.38 -13.62 9.13
C ALA A 40 6.68 -13.34 9.90
N ASP A 41 7.67 -14.23 9.80
CA ASP A 41 8.91 -14.17 10.60
C ASP A 41 10.13 -13.75 9.78
N LEU A 42 10.12 -14.05 8.48
CA LEU A 42 11.21 -13.74 7.56
C LEU A 42 11.24 -12.26 7.18
N TRP A 43 12.45 -11.74 7.01
CA TRP A 43 12.72 -10.39 6.55
C TRP A 43 13.94 -10.37 5.63
N CYS A 44 14.00 -9.36 4.76
CA CYS A 44 15.17 -9.07 3.96
C CYS A 44 15.36 -7.55 3.81
N HIS A 45 16.56 -7.11 3.46
CA HIS A 45 16.90 -5.69 3.29
C HIS A 45 16.08 -4.97 2.21
N HIS A 46 15.42 -5.70 1.32
CA HIS A 46 14.56 -5.14 0.26
C HIS A 46 13.10 -4.97 0.71
N TRP A 47 12.82 -5.07 2.01
CA TRP A 47 11.48 -4.88 2.51
C TRP A 47 10.97 -3.47 2.25
N THR A 48 9.79 -3.38 1.67
CA THR A 48 9.03 -2.14 1.48
C THR A 48 7.62 -2.35 1.98
N PRO A 49 7.02 -1.40 2.72
CA PRO A 49 5.68 -1.56 3.26
C PRO A 49 4.65 -1.64 2.13
N ARG A 50 3.71 -2.59 2.23
CA ARG A 50 2.56 -2.65 1.32
C ARG A 50 1.73 -1.34 1.44
N PRO A 51 1.34 -0.70 0.32
CA PRO A 51 0.50 0.49 0.38
C PRO A 51 -0.86 0.14 1.03
N PRO A 52 -1.45 1.06 1.81
CA PRO A 52 -2.79 0.85 2.35
C PRO A 52 -3.77 0.68 1.19
N ARG A 53 -4.68 -0.29 1.31
CA ARG A 53 -5.80 -0.41 0.38
C ARG A 53 -6.77 0.72 0.71
N LEU A 54 -6.82 1.74 -0.14
CA LEU A 54 -7.86 2.75 -0.08
C LEU A 54 -9.19 2.09 -0.46
N PRO A 55 -10.31 2.46 0.19
CA PRO A 55 -11.61 2.00 -0.25
C PRO A 55 -11.83 2.42 -1.70
N SER A 56 -12.36 1.50 -2.52
CA SER A 56 -12.74 1.80 -3.90
C SER A 56 -13.87 2.83 -3.85
N VAL A 57 -13.57 4.08 -4.18
CA VAL A 57 -14.60 5.09 -4.40
C VAL A 57 -15.25 4.73 -5.73
N ASP A 58 -16.51 4.32 -5.70
CA ASP A 58 -17.31 4.15 -6.90
C ASP A 58 -17.34 5.50 -7.62
N HIS A 59 -16.61 5.60 -8.74
CA HIS A 59 -16.61 6.78 -9.60
C HIS A 59 -17.91 6.90 -10.41
N SER A 60 -19.03 6.42 -9.86
CA SER A 60 -20.36 6.90 -10.25
C SER A 60 -20.30 8.43 -10.24
N GLN A 61 -20.39 8.99 -11.43
CA GLN A 61 -20.01 10.34 -11.81
C GLN A 61 -20.72 11.40 -10.97
N VAL A 62 -20.23 11.64 -9.75
CA VAL A 62 -20.49 12.92 -9.09
C VAL A 62 -19.63 13.91 -9.86
N ALA A 63 -20.27 14.65 -10.75
CA ALA A 63 -19.67 15.81 -11.41
C ALA A 63 -19.40 16.86 -10.35
N ILE A 64 -18.35 16.66 -9.55
CA ILE A 64 -17.79 17.70 -8.71
C ILE A 64 -17.05 18.60 -9.70
N PRO A 65 -17.45 19.86 -9.89
CA PRO A 65 -16.66 20.78 -10.69
C PRO A 65 -15.28 20.84 -10.04
N ILE A 66 -14.26 20.31 -10.72
CA ILE A 66 -12.88 20.37 -10.26
C ILE A 66 -12.51 21.85 -10.28
N PRO A 67 -12.40 22.56 -9.13
CA PRO A 67 -11.81 23.87 -9.19
C PRO A 67 -10.36 23.66 -9.63
N ALA A 68 -10.01 24.25 -10.78
CA ALA A 68 -8.66 24.22 -11.32
C ALA A 68 -7.65 24.47 -10.20
N ASN A 69 -6.62 23.62 -10.10
CA ASN A 69 -5.52 23.65 -9.11
C ASN A 69 -5.22 25.06 -8.59
N ARG A 70 -5.93 25.51 -7.55
CA ARG A 70 -5.64 26.75 -6.85
C ARG A 70 -4.75 26.37 -5.68
N GLN A 71 -3.48 26.76 -5.75
CA GLN A 71 -2.62 26.78 -4.57
C GLN A 71 -3.27 27.69 -3.53
N LEU A 72 -3.40 27.17 -2.30
CA LEU A 72 -3.80 27.96 -1.15
C LEU A 72 -2.73 29.04 -0.92
N ALA A 73 -3.11 30.31 -1.01
CA ALA A 73 -2.23 31.42 -0.71
C ALA A 73 -2.12 31.58 0.81
N LEU A 74 -0.90 31.56 1.33
CA LEU A 74 -0.62 31.65 2.77
C LEU A 74 -1.16 32.96 3.39
N THR A 75 -1.30 34.02 2.60
CA THR A 75 -1.92 35.28 3.01
C THR A 75 -3.40 35.13 3.39
N ASP A 76 -4.16 34.29 2.70
CA ASP A 76 -5.60 34.13 2.94
C ASP A 76 -5.87 33.43 4.28
N LEU A 77 -4.95 32.57 4.71
CA LEU A 77 -5.02 31.87 6.01
C LEU A 77 -4.68 32.80 7.19
N LEU A 78 -3.78 33.75 6.99
CA LEU A 78 -3.36 34.67 8.05
C LEU A 78 -4.44 35.73 8.35
N VAL A 79 -5.21 36.16 7.34
CA VAL A 79 -6.32 37.11 7.54
C VAL A 79 -7.51 36.45 8.25
N ALA A 80 -7.80 35.19 7.97
CA ALA A 80 -8.91 34.46 8.62
C ALA A 80 -8.67 34.13 10.10
N ALA A 81 -7.44 34.29 10.59
CA ALA A 81 -7.04 34.03 11.97
C ALA A 81 -7.00 35.30 12.85
N SER A 82 -7.43 36.45 12.31
CA SER A 82 -7.44 37.76 13.00
C SER A 82 -8.84 38.18 13.42
#